data_AF-A0A6A4TAB6-F1
#
_entry.id   AF-A0A6A4TAB6-F1
#
_cell.length_a   1.000
_cell.length_b   1.000
_cell.length_c   1.000
_cell.angle_alpha   90.00
_cell.angle_beta   90.00
_cell.angle_gamma   90.00
#
_symmetry.space_group_name_H-M   'P 1'
#
loop_
_entity.id
_entity.type
_entity.pdbx_description
1 polymer ?
#
loop_
_entity_poly.entity_id
_entity_poly.type
_entity_poly.pdbx_seq_one_letter_code
_entity_poly.pdbx_strand_id
1 'polypeptide(L)'
;MDSYSQRFDSKSQKKKGSSHHGASCYDEGDRKAKFHLPFRNITDDVLDRFASIRIPGSKKERPPLSHSKHNTNEWSISSSSTSHQIEELSSKITTEKEILALFEKMMEDMNLNEEKKTPLREKDLNKKREMVIQYVFTASKTGTLRSSHQVSPQEFLGELKSGVMDERLIACLDSLRVSLTSNPVSWVQSFGHEGLGLLLDILERLLFKKEQEKIDKKNQHKVVQCLKAFMNNKYGLDRILGEEKSLSLLARAIDPTQSAMMTDVVKLLSAICIVGEENTLEKVLEAITIAGEWRAIERFSPIVQGLRDRSVQLQVACMQLINALVTSPDELDFRLHIRNEFMRCGLKEILPQLTSIRNDALDIQLKVFVEHKEEDMIEFSHRLEDIRSELEYPCSEAADASSV
;
A
#
# COMPACT_ATOMS: atom_id res chain seq x y z
N MET A 1 -22.30 -57.99 -44.14
CA MET A 1 -23.00 -56.93 -43.38
C MET A 1 -21.95 -55.90 -42.96
N ASP A 2 -21.19 -55.38 -43.91
CA ASP A 2 -21.52 -54.27 -44.85
C ASP A 2 -21.47 -52.93 -44.12
N SER A 3 -20.37 -52.17 -44.28
CA SER A 3 -20.10 -51.17 -45.34
C SER A 3 -20.57 -49.79 -44.85
N TYR A 4 -19.71 -48.76 -44.70
CA TYR A 4 -19.07 -47.95 -45.76
C TYR A 4 -17.84 -47.22 -45.13
N SER A 5 -16.60 -47.31 -45.65
CA SER A 5 -16.00 -46.63 -46.83
C SER A 5 -16.08 -45.10 -46.79
N GLN A 6 -15.07 -44.28 -47.12
CA GLN A 6 -13.68 -44.41 -47.61
C GLN A 6 -13.08 -42.96 -47.58
N ARG A 7 -11.88 -42.74 -47.04
CA ARG A 7 -10.56 -42.56 -47.72
C ARG A 7 -10.29 -41.22 -48.47
N PHE A 8 -9.19 -40.58 -48.04
CA PHE A 8 -8.04 -39.98 -48.78
C PHE A 8 -8.29 -38.98 -49.92
N ASP A 9 -7.53 -37.87 -49.99
CA ASP A 9 -6.17 -37.88 -50.57
C ASP A 9 -5.41 -36.55 -50.41
N SER A 10 -4.09 -36.66 -50.52
CA SER A 10 -3.06 -35.61 -50.46
C SER A 10 -2.89 -34.92 -51.82
N LYS A 11 -2.40 -33.67 -51.85
CA LYS A 11 -1.47 -33.21 -52.90
C LYS A 11 -0.78 -31.88 -52.59
N SER A 12 0.54 -31.92 -52.67
CA SER A 12 1.47 -30.79 -52.69
C SER A 12 1.58 -30.20 -54.10
N GLN A 13 1.80 -28.89 -54.23
CA GLN A 13 2.45 -28.29 -55.40
C GLN A 13 3.45 -27.22 -54.98
N LYS A 14 4.58 -27.21 -55.70
CA LYS A 14 5.85 -26.52 -55.46
C LYS A 14 6.18 -25.69 -56.72
N LYS A 15 7.11 -24.73 -56.57
CA LYS A 15 7.90 -23.96 -57.58
C LYS A 15 7.43 -22.51 -57.74
N LYS A 16 8.26 -21.50 -57.96
CA LYS A 16 9.73 -21.20 -58.10
C LYS A 16 9.74 -19.64 -58.10
N GLY A 17 10.70 -18.85 -57.61
CA GLY A 17 12.16 -18.94 -57.67
C GLY A 17 12.77 -17.55 -57.94
N SER A 18 13.99 -17.31 -57.43
CA SER A 18 15.01 -16.32 -57.88
C SER A 18 14.83 -14.82 -57.53
N SER A 19 15.85 -13.99 -57.20
CA SER A 19 17.28 -14.13 -56.81
C SER A 19 17.88 -12.73 -56.56
N HIS A 20 18.87 -12.66 -55.65
CA HIS A 20 20.02 -11.72 -55.56
C HIS A 20 19.82 -10.20 -55.34
N HIS A 21 20.35 -9.70 -54.21
CA HIS A 21 21.57 -8.87 -54.01
C HIS A 21 21.62 -8.56 -52.49
N GLY A 22 22.73 -8.55 -51.72
CA GLY A 22 24.08 -8.05 -51.97
C GLY A 22 24.35 -6.88 -51.02
N ALA A 23 24.86 -7.19 -49.81
CA ALA A 23 25.57 -6.39 -48.78
C ALA A 23 25.50 -4.83 -48.73
N SER A 24 25.24 -4.27 -47.53
CA SER A 24 26.18 -3.43 -46.72
C SER A 24 25.49 -2.44 -45.76
N CYS A 25 25.72 -2.64 -44.45
CA CYS A 25 26.07 -1.68 -43.38
C CYS A 25 25.43 -0.28 -43.30
N TYR A 26 24.62 -0.01 -42.25
CA TYR A 26 24.96 0.80 -41.05
C TYR A 26 23.68 1.18 -40.25
N ASP A 27 23.75 0.93 -38.94
CA ASP A 27 23.24 1.68 -37.78
C ASP A 27 21.81 2.28 -37.77
N GLU A 28 20.93 1.80 -36.87
CA GLU A 28 20.43 2.54 -35.70
C GLU A 28 19.33 1.74 -34.99
N GLY A 29 19.41 1.69 -33.66
CA GLY A 29 18.26 1.84 -32.76
C GLY A 29 16.99 1.02 -32.96
N ASP A 30 16.78 0.12 -32.00
CA ASP A 30 15.60 0.12 -31.13
C ASP A 30 14.45 -0.88 -31.41
N ARG A 31 13.84 -1.29 -30.28
CA ARG A 31 12.58 -2.04 -30.10
C ARG A 31 12.66 -3.57 -30.05
N LYS A 32 13.27 -4.08 -28.96
CA LYS A 32 12.78 -5.32 -28.35
C LYS A 32 11.34 -5.09 -27.87
N ALA A 33 10.44 -5.97 -28.29
CA ALA A 33 9.04 -5.93 -27.92
C ALA A 33 8.88 -6.07 -26.40
N LYS A 34 8.64 -4.96 -25.70
CA LYS A 34 8.17 -4.95 -24.32
C LYS A 34 6.75 -5.50 -24.32
N PHE A 35 6.58 -6.73 -23.86
CA PHE A 35 5.27 -7.21 -23.42
C PHE A 35 4.86 -6.40 -22.20
N HIS A 36 4.06 -5.35 -22.44
CA HIS A 36 3.44 -4.56 -21.39
C HIS A 36 2.19 -5.31 -20.94
N LEU A 37 2.30 -6.03 -19.81
CA LEU A 37 1.15 -6.57 -19.06
C LEU A 37 1.00 -5.81 -17.73
N PRO A 38 -0.22 -5.71 -17.19
CA PRO A 38 -0.72 -4.52 -16.52
C PRO A 38 -0.45 -4.53 -15.01
N PHE A 39 0.81 -4.43 -14.60
CA PHE A 39 1.13 -4.20 -13.19
C PHE A 39 0.71 -2.81 -12.69
N ARG A 40 0.60 -1.82 -13.61
CA ARG A 40 0.14 -0.46 -13.27
C ARG A 40 -1.30 -0.39 -12.75
N ASN A 41 -2.15 -1.39 -13.04
CA ASN A 41 -3.56 -1.35 -12.62
C ASN A 41 -3.77 -1.97 -11.23
N ILE A 42 -2.92 -2.90 -10.80
CA ILE A 42 -3.00 -3.50 -9.45
C ILE A 42 -2.43 -2.56 -8.38
N THR A 43 -1.44 -1.73 -8.74
CA THR A 43 -0.82 -0.77 -7.80
C THR A 43 -1.75 0.36 -7.43
N ASP A 44 -2.54 0.86 -8.39
CA ASP A 44 -3.61 1.82 -8.14
C ASP A 44 -4.70 1.19 -7.26
N ASP A 45 -5.07 -0.07 -7.50
CA ASP A 45 -6.02 -0.82 -6.66
C ASP A 45 -5.53 -1.08 -5.23
N VAL A 46 -4.23 -1.26 -5.00
CA VAL A 46 -3.67 -1.47 -3.66
C VAL A 46 -3.68 -0.17 -2.87
N LEU A 47 -3.24 0.94 -3.48
CA LEU A 47 -3.36 2.28 -2.91
C LEU A 47 -4.84 2.65 -2.68
N ASP A 48 -5.73 2.33 -3.63
CA ASP A 48 -7.16 2.56 -3.52
C ASP A 48 -7.82 1.71 -2.43
N ARG A 49 -7.33 0.49 -2.17
CA ARG A 49 -7.79 -0.34 -1.04
C ARG A 49 -7.37 0.23 0.31
N PHE A 50 -6.22 0.91 0.41
CA PHE A 50 -5.86 1.66 1.60
C PHE A 50 -6.71 2.94 1.74
N ALA A 51 -6.89 3.70 0.66
CA ALA A 51 -7.68 4.93 0.65
C ALA A 51 -9.20 4.70 0.84
N SER A 52 -9.72 3.51 0.50
CA SER A 52 -11.16 3.20 0.51
C SER A 52 -11.78 2.85 1.88
N ILE A 53 -11.05 2.93 2.99
CA ILE A 53 -11.60 2.70 4.35
C ILE A 53 -12.34 3.95 4.88
N ARG A 54 -13.16 4.58 4.04
CA ARG A 54 -14.07 5.67 4.44
C ARG A 54 -15.52 5.36 4.07
N ILE A 55 -15.97 4.15 4.41
CA ILE A 55 -17.38 3.76 4.28
C ILE A 55 -17.98 3.61 5.68
N PRO A 56 -18.90 4.49 6.09
CA PRO A 56 -19.81 4.20 7.19
C PRO A 56 -20.82 3.13 6.72
N GLY A 57 -20.83 1.98 7.39
CA GLY A 57 -22.01 1.11 7.49
C GLY A 57 -22.29 0.14 6.34
N SER A 58 -22.11 -1.14 6.62
CA SER A 58 -22.60 -2.29 5.87
C SER A 58 -24.12 -2.26 5.65
N LYS A 59 -24.57 -2.43 4.41
CA LYS A 59 -25.96 -2.74 4.07
C LYS A 59 -26.31 -4.14 4.59
N LYS A 60 -27.15 -4.21 5.64
CA LYS A 60 -27.91 -5.41 5.99
C LYS A 60 -29.37 -4.97 6.11
N GLU A 61 -30.19 -5.43 5.16
CA GLU A 61 -31.62 -5.13 5.08
C GLU A 61 -32.34 -5.43 6.40
N ARG A 62 -33.21 -4.52 6.82
CA ARG A 62 -34.31 -4.77 7.76
C ARG A 62 -35.58 -4.06 7.27
N PRO A 63 -36.76 -4.66 7.46
CA PRO A 63 -38.00 -4.27 6.81
C PRO A 63 -38.62 -2.98 7.40
N PRO A 64 -39.53 -2.31 6.66
CA PRO A 64 -40.06 -1.01 7.05
C PRO A 64 -41.09 -1.15 8.18
N LEU A 65 -40.85 -0.48 9.30
CA LEU A 65 -41.82 -0.36 10.39
C LEU A 65 -42.59 0.97 10.28
N SER A 66 -43.90 0.84 10.44
CA SER A 66 -44.93 1.87 10.30
C SER A 66 -44.85 2.99 11.34
N HIS A 67 -45.34 4.16 10.92
CA HIS A 67 -45.67 5.34 11.72
C HIS A 67 -46.17 5.04 13.14
N SER A 68 -45.54 5.67 14.14
CA SER A 68 -46.18 5.95 15.43
C SER A 68 -45.76 7.35 15.90
N LYS A 69 -46.77 8.16 16.23
CA LYS A 69 -46.66 9.55 16.66
C LYS A 69 -46.06 9.62 18.07
N HIS A 70 -44.99 10.38 18.27
CA HIS A 70 -44.70 10.93 19.61
C HIS A 70 -43.93 12.27 19.56
N ASN A 71 -44.57 13.26 20.17
CA ASN A 71 -44.13 14.54 20.72
C ASN A 71 -42.82 15.19 20.25
N THR A 72 -42.99 16.24 19.45
CA THR A 72 -42.15 17.44 19.39
C THR A 72 -42.21 18.21 20.71
N ASN A 73 -41.09 18.41 21.42
CA ASN A 73 -40.72 19.69 22.09
C ASN A 73 -39.46 19.65 23.01
N GLU A 74 -38.35 19.02 22.62
CA GLU A 74 -37.09 19.21 23.37
C GLU A 74 -35.82 19.46 22.53
N TRP A 75 -35.93 19.74 21.22
CA TRP A 75 -34.75 20.03 20.37
C TRP A 75 -34.68 21.44 19.77
N SER A 76 -35.57 22.35 20.14
CA SER A 76 -35.74 23.62 19.43
C SER A 76 -34.78 24.75 19.82
N ILE A 77 -33.81 24.52 20.73
CA ILE A 77 -32.94 25.59 21.23
C ILE A 77 -31.51 25.54 20.64
N SER A 78 -31.05 24.41 20.08
CA SER A 78 -29.72 24.32 19.44
C SER A 78 -29.72 24.42 17.91
N SER A 79 -30.88 24.38 17.26
CA SER A 79 -31.02 24.40 15.80
C SER A 79 -30.96 25.80 15.19
N SER A 80 -31.40 26.84 15.91
CA SER A 80 -31.41 28.22 15.38
C SER A 80 -30.01 28.77 15.11
N SER A 81 -29.05 28.52 15.99
CA SER A 81 -27.66 28.99 15.82
C SER A 81 -26.92 28.31 14.66
N THR A 82 -27.26 27.04 14.39
CA THR A 82 -26.68 26.28 13.27
C THR A 82 -27.24 26.75 11.93
N SER A 83 -28.56 27.02 11.86
CA SER A 83 -29.19 27.57 10.66
C SER A 83 -28.68 28.97 10.30
N HIS A 84 -28.52 29.87 11.26
CA HIS A 84 -28.02 31.23 11.00
C HIS A 84 -26.57 31.26 10.47
N GLN A 85 -25.67 30.40 10.98
CA GLN A 85 -24.29 30.32 10.47
C GLN A 85 -24.20 29.70 9.07
N ILE A 86 -25.04 28.70 8.78
CA ILE A 86 -25.14 28.10 7.45
C ILE A 86 -25.67 29.13 6.44
N GLU A 87 -26.63 29.96 6.84
CA GLU A 87 -27.21 31.03 6.02
C GLU A 87 -26.23 32.20 5.79
N GLU A 88 -25.41 32.55 6.79
CA GLU A 88 -24.34 33.55 6.66
C GLU A 88 -23.17 33.06 5.77
N LEU A 89 -22.81 31.78 5.83
CA LEU A 89 -21.81 31.19 4.93
C LEU A 89 -22.35 31.01 3.50
N SER A 90 -23.63 30.65 3.37
CA SER A 90 -24.33 30.54 2.08
C SER A 90 -24.40 31.88 1.34
N SER A 91 -24.49 32.99 2.08
CA SER A 91 -24.49 34.36 1.55
C SER A 91 -23.10 34.92 1.26
N LYS A 92 -22.02 34.34 1.81
CA LYS A 92 -20.63 34.67 1.45
C LYS A 92 -20.15 33.91 0.20
N ILE A 93 -20.61 32.67 0.00
CA ILE A 93 -20.28 31.85 -1.17
C ILE A 93 -21.31 32.12 -2.27
N THR A 94 -21.08 33.13 -3.10
CA THR A 94 -22.09 33.64 -4.05
C THR A 94 -21.77 33.38 -5.50
N THR A 95 -20.51 33.18 -5.88
CA THR A 95 -20.13 32.98 -7.28
C THR A 95 -19.98 31.51 -7.63
N GLU A 96 -20.50 31.11 -8.80
CA GLU A 96 -20.36 29.76 -9.35
C GLU A 96 -18.88 29.33 -9.44
N LYS A 97 -18.00 30.26 -9.80
CA LYS A 97 -16.56 30.01 -9.89
C LYS A 97 -15.93 29.67 -8.54
N GLU A 98 -16.32 30.35 -7.47
CA GLU A 98 -15.86 30.03 -6.10
C GLU A 98 -16.42 28.70 -5.61
N ILE A 99 -17.69 28.39 -5.91
CA ILE A 99 -18.30 27.10 -5.56
C ILE A 99 -17.52 25.95 -6.21
N LEU A 100 -17.22 26.05 -7.51
CA LEU A 100 -16.46 25.02 -8.21
C LEU A 100 -15.02 24.90 -7.69
N ALA A 101 -14.34 26.01 -7.41
CA ALA A 101 -13.00 25.99 -6.84
C ALA A 101 -12.98 25.35 -5.43
N LEU A 102 -13.92 25.69 -4.56
CA LEU A 102 -14.06 25.09 -3.23
C LEU A 102 -14.49 23.63 -3.30
N PHE A 103 -15.27 23.25 -4.33
CA PHE A 103 -15.68 21.87 -4.54
C PHE A 103 -14.51 20.97 -4.96
N GLU A 104 -13.65 21.44 -5.88
CA GLU A 104 -12.40 20.72 -6.21
C GLU A 104 -11.49 20.63 -4.99
N LYS A 105 -11.29 21.73 -4.25
CA LYS A 105 -10.53 21.71 -2.99
C LYS A 105 -11.09 20.69 -2.00
N MET A 106 -12.41 20.64 -1.82
CA MET A 106 -13.06 19.68 -0.94
C MET A 106 -12.78 18.23 -1.39
N MET A 107 -12.86 17.93 -2.68
CA MET A 107 -12.59 16.58 -3.17
C MET A 107 -11.13 16.16 -2.97
N GLU A 108 -10.18 17.08 -3.15
CA GLU A 108 -8.76 16.89 -2.84
C GLU A 108 -8.55 16.65 -1.34
N ASP A 109 -9.16 17.48 -0.49
CA ASP A 109 -9.11 17.37 0.97
C ASP A 109 -9.76 16.09 1.51
N MET A 110 -10.67 15.49 0.75
CA MET A 110 -11.29 14.20 1.09
C MET A 110 -10.53 13.00 0.54
N ASN A 111 -9.37 13.22 -0.09
CA ASN A 111 -8.47 12.18 -0.62
C ASN A 111 -9.19 11.20 -1.58
N LEU A 112 -10.02 11.73 -2.48
CA LEU A 112 -10.75 10.93 -3.47
C LEU A 112 -9.90 10.67 -4.72
N ASN A 113 -9.97 9.47 -5.27
CA ASN A 113 -9.37 9.12 -6.57
C ASN A 113 -10.21 9.70 -7.73
N GLU A 114 -9.67 9.71 -8.95
CA GLU A 114 -10.36 10.29 -10.12
C GLU A 114 -11.66 9.53 -10.48
N GLU A 115 -11.70 8.21 -10.25
CA GLU A 115 -12.90 7.41 -10.46
C GLU A 115 -14.07 7.84 -9.56
N LYS A 116 -13.80 8.22 -8.31
CA LYS A 116 -14.80 8.74 -7.36
C LYS A 116 -15.10 10.23 -7.56
N LYS A 117 -14.14 11.01 -8.04
CA LYS A 117 -14.34 12.44 -8.36
C LYS A 117 -15.24 12.64 -9.58
N THR A 118 -15.10 11.82 -10.60
CA THR A 118 -15.88 11.92 -11.85
C THR A 118 -17.40 11.99 -11.64
N PRO A 119 -18.05 11.05 -10.92
CA PRO A 119 -19.50 11.11 -10.67
C PRO A 119 -19.92 12.27 -9.74
N LEU A 120 -18.98 12.82 -8.95
CA LEU A 120 -19.21 14.01 -8.13
C LEU A 120 -19.16 15.29 -8.98
N ARG A 121 -18.28 15.34 -9.99
CA ARG A 121 -18.22 16.45 -10.96
C ARG A 121 -19.43 16.52 -11.88
N GLU A 122 -20.08 15.39 -12.16
CA GLU A 122 -21.32 15.34 -12.96
C GLU A 122 -22.56 15.85 -12.19
N LYS A 123 -22.47 16.07 -10.88
CA LYS A 123 -23.58 16.61 -10.10
C LYS A 123 -23.90 18.05 -10.47
N ASP A 124 -25.17 18.40 -10.27
CA ASP A 124 -25.70 19.73 -10.46
C ASP A 124 -25.08 20.72 -9.45
N LEU A 125 -25.09 22.00 -9.82
CA LEU A 125 -24.42 23.06 -9.05
C LEU A 125 -25.02 23.23 -7.65
N ASN A 126 -26.32 22.97 -7.47
CA ASN A 126 -26.96 23.06 -6.15
C ASN A 126 -26.44 21.98 -5.21
N LYS A 127 -26.27 20.74 -5.71
CA LYS A 127 -25.69 19.67 -4.90
C LYS A 127 -24.24 19.95 -4.53
N LYS A 128 -23.44 20.48 -5.48
CA LYS A 128 -22.06 20.91 -5.22
C LYS A 128 -22.01 22.01 -4.15
N ARG A 129 -22.91 23.00 -4.24
CA ARG A 129 -23.01 24.09 -3.25
C ARG A 129 -23.36 23.57 -1.86
N GLU A 130 -24.33 22.67 -1.75
CA GLU A 130 -24.70 22.04 -0.48
C GLU A 130 -23.50 21.32 0.16
N MET A 131 -22.76 20.54 -0.63
CA MET A 131 -21.56 19.83 -0.16
C MET A 131 -20.45 20.78 0.30
N VAL A 132 -20.19 21.84 -0.47
CA VAL A 132 -19.19 22.87 -0.09
C VAL A 132 -19.58 23.57 1.20
N ILE A 133 -20.86 23.99 1.34
CA ILE A 133 -21.33 24.65 2.57
C ILE A 133 -21.17 23.72 3.76
N GLN A 134 -21.52 22.43 3.63
CA GLN A 134 -21.34 21.44 4.69
C GLN A 134 -19.86 21.22 5.04
N TYR A 135 -18.98 21.17 4.03
CA TYR A 135 -17.53 21.08 4.23
C TYR A 135 -16.99 22.29 4.98
N VAL A 136 -17.33 23.51 4.55
CA VAL A 136 -16.89 24.76 5.20
C VAL A 136 -17.43 24.84 6.62
N PHE A 137 -18.69 24.45 6.85
CA PHE A 137 -19.29 24.42 8.18
C PHE A 137 -18.59 23.42 9.12
N THR A 138 -18.23 22.25 8.59
CA THR A 138 -17.50 21.24 9.37
C THR A 138 -16.07 21.70 9.64
N ALA A 139 -15.43 22.39 8.70
CA ALA A 139 -14.10 22.95 8.85
C ALA A 139 -14.07 24.15 9.82
N SER A 140 -15.09 25.02 9.83
CA SER A 140 -15.13 26.23 10.66
C SER A 140 -15.48 25.96 12.13
N LYS A 141 -16.16 24.84 12.43
CA LYS A 141 -16.41 24.38 13.81
C LYS A 141 -15.16 23.87 14.54
N THR A 142 -14.01 23.78 13.89
CA THR A 142 -12.74 23.39 14.53
C THR A 142 -12.26 24.34 15.64
N GLY A 143 -12.87 25.52 15.81
CA GLY A 143 -12.47 26.49 16.83
C GLY A 143 -13.54 26.91 17.84
N THR A 144 -14.81 26.51 17.70
CA THR A 144 -15.88 27.01 18.59
C THR A 144 -16.93 25.95 18.89
N LEU A 145 -17.11 25.70 20.19
CA LEU A 145 -18.08 24.83 20.88
C LEU A 145 -17.61 23.40 21.16
N ARG A 146 -17.51 23.15 22.47
CA ARG A 146 -17.28 21.89 23.18
C ARG A 146 -18.35 20.84 22.87
N SER A 147 -18.35 20.32 21.65
CA SER A 147 -18.82 18.97 21.41
C SER A 147 -17.61 18.05 21.59
N SER A 148 -17.74 17.02 22.42
CA SER A 148 -16.72 16.03 22.81
C SER A 148 -16.03 15.28 21.64
N HIS A 149 -16.17 15.70 20.39
CA HIS A 149 -15.87 14.90 19.20
C HIS A 149 -14.93 15.55 18.17
N GLN A 150 -14.43 16.78 18.35
CA GLN A 150 -13.47 17.37 17.41
C GLN A 150 -12.37 18.16 18.14
N VAL A 151 -11.32 17.44 18.54
CA VAL A 151 -10.09 17.97 19.15
C VAL A 151 -9.21 18.58 18.05
N SER A 152 -8.71 19.79 18.26
CA SER A 152 -7.84 20.45 17.28
C SER A 152 -6.48 19.74 17.16
N PRO A 153 -5.76 19.86 16.02
CA PRO A 153 -4.41 19.30 15.90
C PRO A 153 -3.48 19.77 17.03
N GLN A 154 -3.60 21.05 17.42
CA GLN A 154 -2.76 21.68 18.44
C GLN A 154 -2.99 21.12 19.85
N GLU A 155 -4.22 20.72 20.18
CA GLU A 155 -4.51 20.04 21.44
C GLU A 155 -3.84 18.67 21.51
N PHE A 156 -3.90 17.88 20.42
CA PHE A 156 -3.16 16.61 20.35
C PHE A 156 -1.64 16.82 20.47
N LEU A 157 -1.09 17.85 19.82
CA LEU A 157 0.34 18.17 19.96
C LEU A 157 0.69 18.52 21.41
N GLY A 158 -0.14 19.32 22.09
CA GLY A 158 0.04 19.64 23.51
C GLY A 158 -0.01 18.40 24.40
N GLU A 159 -0.96 17.50 24.17
CA GLU A 159 -1.12 16.27 24.94
C GLU A 159 0.06 15.30 24.71
N LEU A 160 0.50 15.11 23.47
CA LEU A 160 1.66 14.27 23.15
C LEU A 160 2.95 14.84 23.76
N LYS A 161 3.14 16.17 23.70
CA LYS A 161 4.30 16.86 24.32
C LYS A 161 4.28 16.81 25.84
N SER A 162 3.12 16.73 26.46
CA SER A 162 2.99 16.64 27.92
C SER A 162 3.59 15.35 28.49
N GLY A 163 3.94 14.38 27.63
CA GLY A 163 4.48 13.09 28.05
C GLY A 163 3.42 12.16 28.60
N VAL A 164 2.20 12.18 28.03
CA VAL A 164 1.11 11.29 28.43
C VAL A 164 1.52 9.82 28.31
N MET A 165 1.14 9.00 29.30
CA MET A 165 1.56 7.60 29.45
C MET A 165 0.39 6.63 29.59
N ASP A 166 0.69 5.35 29.43
CA ASP A 166 -0.17 4.20 29.75
C ASP A 166 -1.59 4.31 29.16
N GLU A 167 -2.63 4.12 29.97
CA GLU A 167 -4.02 4.12 29.48
C GLU A 167 -4.46 5.47 28.91
N ARG A 168 -3.91 6.58 29.42
CA ARG A 168 -4.21 7.91 28.89
C ARG A 168 -3.62 8.08 27.49
N LEU A 169 -2.40 7.57 27.28
CA LEU A 169 -1.78 7.57 25.95
C LEU A 169 -2.60 6.74 24.97
N ILE A 170 -3.14 5.59 25.38
CA ILE A 170 -4.03 4.77 24.54
C ILE A 170 -5.26 5.57 24.12
N ALA A 171 -5.94 6.24 25.07
CA ALA A 171 -7.14 7.02 24.79
C ALA A 171 -6.84 8.18 23.83
N CYS A 172 -5.73 8.90 24.07
CA CYS A 172 -5.24 9.96 23.19
C CYS A 172 -4.99 9.43 21.77
N LEU A 173 -4.24 8.32 21.62
CA LEU A 173 -3.91 7.73 20.32
C LEU A 173 -5.14 7.17 19.60
N ASP A 174 -6.11 6.58 20.31
CA ASP A 174 -7.36 6.13 19.70
C ASP A 174 -8.17 7.29 19.13
N SER A 175 -8.25 8.41 19.87
CA SER A 175 -8.90 9.64 19.42
C SER A 175 -8.16 10.29 18.25
N LEU A 176 -6.83 10.33 18.31
CA LEU A 176 -5.97 10.83 17.24
C LEU A 176 -6.12 10.00 15.96
N ARG A 177 -6.09 8.66 16.06
CA ARG A 177 -6.30 7.77 14.91
C ARG A 177 -7.63 8.08 14.22
N VAL A 178 -8.72 8.23 14.98
CA VAL A 178 -10.02 8.58 14.40
C VAL A 178 -9.92 9.90 13.66
N SER A 179 -9.34 10.93 14.30
CA SER A 179 -9.16 12.25 13.70
C SER A 179 -8.33 12.22 12.41
N LEU A 180 -7.24 11.46 12.38
CA LEU A 180 -6.40 11.25 11.18
C LEU A 180 -7.16 10.59 10.02
N THR A 181 -8.15 9.74 10.30
CA THR A 181 -8.97 9.08 9.28
C THR A 181 -10.22 9.86 8.85
N SER A 182 -10.85 10.59 9.78
CA SER A 182 -12.15 11.23 9.56
C SER A 182 -12.05 12.67 9.10
N ASN A 183 -10.96 13.38 9.41
CA ASN A 183 -10.79 14.78 9.04
C ASN A 183 -10.21 14.94 7.63
N PRO A 184 -10.27 16.16 7.05
CA PRO A 184 -9.62 16.47 5.78
C PRO A 184 -8.11 16.25 5.77
N VAL A 185 -7.52 16.04 4.60
CA VAL A 185 -6.06 15.96 4.42
C VAL A 185 -5.37 17.22 4.92
N SER A 186 -5.95 18.40 4.76
CA SER A 186 -5.45 19.64 5.35
C SER A 186 -5.31 19.60 6.89
N TRP A 187 -6.18 18.87 7.60
CA TRP A 187 -6.03 18.62 9.04
C TRP A 187 -4.82 17.72 9.32
N VAL A 188 -4.65 16.66 8.53
CA VAL A 188 -3.51 15.74 8.60
C VAL A 188 -2.19 16.47 8.32
N GLN A 189 -2.20 17.40 7.37
CA GLN A 189 -1.07 18.28 7.09
C GLN A 189 -0.72 19.16 8.27
N SER A 190 -1.72 19.83 8.86
CA SER A 190 -1.51 20.67 10.04
C SER A 190 -0.91 19.90 11.22
N PHE A 191 -1.38 18.67 11.46
CA PHE A 191 -0.80 17.79 12.47
C PHE A 191 0.61 17.31 12.08
N GLY A 192 0.82 16.89 10.84
CA GLY A 192 2.02 16.20 10.36
C GLY A 192 3.31 17.01 10.33
N HIS A 193 3.22 18.34 10.42
CA HIS A 193 4.41 19.20 10.54
C HIS A 193 5.26 18.88 11.77
N GLU A 194 4.61 18.62 12.92
CA GLU A 194 5.28 18.32 14.19
C GLU A 194 4.86 16.98 14.78
N GLY A 195 3.58 16.61 14.62
CA GLY A 195 2.99 15.43 15.25
C GLY A 195 3.58 14.10 14.79
N LEU A 196 4.07 14.02 13.55
CA LEU A 196 4.76 12.81 13.07
C LEU A 196 6.02 12.52 13.91
N GLY A 197 6.87 13.52 14.12
CA GLY A 197 8.09 13.38 14.93
C GLY A 197 7.76 12.90 16.34
N LEU A 198 6.75 13.51 16.99
CA LEU A 198 6.29 13.09 18.31
C LEU A 198 5.80 11.64 18.35
N LEU A 199 5.05 11.19 17.34
CA LEU A 199 4.61 9.80 17.24
C LEU A 199 5.80 8.84 17.10
N LEU A 200 6.79 9.19 16.29
CA LEU A 200 8.00 8.39 16.10
C LEU A 200 8.86 8.36 17.36
N ASP A 201 9.01 9.47 18.07
CA ASP A 201 9.72 9.53 19.36
C ASP A 201 9.04 8.66 20.42
N ILE A 202 7.71 8.67 20.48
CA ILE A 202 6.95 7.79 21.37
C ILE A 202 7.17 6.33 20.99
N LEU A 203 7.09 5.98 19.69
CA LEU A 203 7.34 4.61 19.23
C LEU A 203 8.78 4.17 19.54
N GLU A 204 9.76 5.03 19.29
CA GLU A 204 11.17 4.81 19.57
C GLU A 204 11.37 4.46 21.05
N ARG A 205 10.85 5.31 21.93
CA ARG A 205 10.91 5.10 23.38
C ARG A 205 10.26 3.79 23.83
N LEU A 206 9.11 3.44 23.25
CA LEU A 206 8.40 2.19 23.58
C LEU A 206 9.12 0.95 23.05
N LEU A 207 9.76 1.02 21.89
CA LEU A 207 10.50 -0.11 21.29
C LEU A 207 11.85 -0.34 21.99
N PHE A 208 12.51 0.72 22.47
CA PHE A 208 13.79 0.62 23.19
C PHE A 208 13.66 0.31 24.68
N LYS A 209 12.43 0.25 25.23
CA LYS A 209 12.21 -0.12 26.63
C LYS A 209 12.66 -1.58 26.86
N LYS A 210 13.62 -1.79 27.78
CA LYS A 210 14.21 -3.10 28.07
C LYS A 210 13.18 -4.11 28.59
N GLU A 211 12.36 -3.67 29.53
CA GLU A 211 11.26 -4.46 30.08
C GLU A 211 9.96 -3.98 29.45
N GLN A 212 9.37 -4.84 28.61
CA GLN A 212 8.11 -4.53 27.96
C GLN A 212 6.95 -5.18 28.69
N GLU A 213 6.04 -4.34 29.15
CA GLU A 213 4.77 -4.76 29.71
C GLU A 213 3.72 -4.91 28.61
N LYS A 214 2.62 -5.57 28.95
CA LYS A 214 1.47 -5.71 28.04
C LYS A 214 0.90 -4.34 27.60
N ILE A 215 0.98 -3.34 28.48
CA ILE A 215 0.53 -1.98 28.17
C ILE A 215 1.43 -1.30 27.13
N ASP A 216 2.75 -1.51 27.21
CA ASP A 216 3.71 -0.96 26.24
C ASP A 216 3.44 -1.51 24.84
N LYS A 217 3.27 -2.83 24.73
CA LYS A 217 2.90 -3.50 23.47
C LYS A 217 1.61 -2.95 22.87
N LYS A 218 0.60 -2.71 23.73
CA LYS A 218 -0.66 -2.08 23.30
C LYS A 218 -0.45 -0.64 22.82
N ASN A 219 0.38 0.14 23.51
CA ASN A 219 0.75 1.49 23.10
C ASN A 219 1.50 1.50 21.75
N GLN A 220 2.48 0.61 21.56
CA GLN A 220 3.20 0.46 20.28
C GLN A 220 2.21 0.25 19.13
N HIS A 221 1.25 -0.69 19.30
CA HIS A 221 0.26 -0.94 18.26
C HIS A 221 -0.62 0.28 17.98
N LYS A 222 -1.02 1.02 19.01
CA LYS A 222 -1.82 2.25 18.83
C LYS A 222 -1.06 3.33 18.06
N VAL A 223 0.25 3.48 18.29
CA VAL A 223 1.09 4.39 17.50
C VAL A 223 1.16 3.92 16.04
N VAL A 224 1.40 2.63 15.79
CA VAL A 224 1.40 2.06 14.42
C VAL A 224 0.05 2.30 13.71
N GLN A 225 -1.07 2.18 14.42
CA GLN A 225 -2.39 2.50 13.86
C GLN A 225 -2.56 3.97 13.50
N CYS A 226 -1.96 4.89 14.27
CA CYS A 226 -1.93 6.31 13.92
C CYS A 226 -1.05 6.55 12.68
N LEU A 227 0.13 5.94 12.61
CA LEU A 227 1.00 6.03 11.43
C LEU A 227 0.30 5.49 10.17
N LYS A 228 -0.42 4.37 10.29
CA LYS A 228 -1.23 3.82 9.21
C LYS A 228 -2.33 4.79 8.74
N ALA A 229 -3.02 5.44 9.67
CA ALA A 229 -4.03 6.45 9.33
C ALA A 229 -3.38 7.68 8.66
N PHE A 230 -2.23 8.12 9.17
CA PHE A 230 -1.47 9.25 8.66
C PHE A 230 -0.98 9.01 7.22
N MET A 231 -0.44 7.82 6.93
CA MET A 231 0.06 7.41 5.61
C MET A 231 -1.03 7.21 4.55
N ASN A 232 -2.31 7.24 4.91
CA ASN A 232 -3.40 6.92 3.99
C ASN A 232 -3.70 8.01 2.94
N ASN A 233 -2.76 8.91 2.71
CA ASN A 233 -2.82 9.99 1.74
C ASN A 233 -1.39 10.31 1.29
N LYS A 234 -1.25 10.93 0.11
CA LYS A 234 0.06 11.23 -0.48
C LYS A 234 0.97 12.01 0.47
N TYR A 235 0.46 13.08 1.10
CA TYR A 235 1.24 13.89 2.02
C TYR A 235 1.83 13.06 3.17
N GLY A 236 1.02 12.21 3.79
CA GLY A 236 1.48 11.39 4.90
C GLY A 236 2.55 10.38 4.49
N LEU A 237 2.38 9.75 3.33
CA LEU A 237 3.39 8.84 2.77
C LEU A 237 4.71 9.58 2.50
N ASP A 238 4.66 10.71 1.79
CA ASP A 238 5.84 11.53 1.46
C ASP A 238 6.58 11.97 2.75
N ARG A 239 5.84 12.35 3.79
CA ARG A 239 6.41 12.73 5.09
C ARG A 239 7.09 11.57 5.81
N ILE A 240 6.52 10.37 5.78
CA ILE A 240 7.16 9.18 6.37
C ILE A 240 8.43 8.79 5.62
N LEU A 241 8.42 8.90 4.28
CA LEU A 241 9.60 8.63 3.45
C LEU A 241 10.71 9.68 3.61
N GLY A 242 10.34 10.93 3.93
CA GLY A 242 11.28 12.01 4.20
C GLY A 242 11.92 11.99 5.59
N GLU A 243 11.43 11.17 6.51
CA GLU A 243 11.87 11.13 7.90
C GLU A 243 12.77 9.91 8.15
N GLU A 244 14.05 10.15 8.41
CA GLU A 244 15.14 9.14 8.40
C GLU A 244 14.87 7.94 9.31
N LYS A 245 14.37 8.19 10.53
CA LYS A 245 14.14 7.13 11.52
C LYS A 245 12.89 6.29 11.23
N SER A 246 11.98 6.74 10.36
CA SER A 246 10.66 6.11 10.20
C SER A 246 10.75 4.65 9.76
N LEU A 247 11.54 4.37 8.72
CA LEU A 247 11.69 3.02 8.18
C LEU A 247 12.37 2.10 9.19
N SER A 248 13.42 2.59 9.87
CA SER A 248 14.13 1.86 10.93
C SER A 248 13.22 1.50 12.10
N LEU A 249 12.33 2.40 12.52
CA LEU A 249 11.35 2.14 13.57
C LEU A 249 10.27 1.14 13.13
N LEU A 250 9.75 1.27 11.89
CA LEU A 250 8.80 0.30 11.34
C LEU A 250 9.42 -1.09 11.22
N ALA A 251 10.63 -1.20 10.67
CA ALA A 251 11.35 -2.48 10.57
C ALA A 251 11.57 -3.10 11.96
N ARG A 252 11.93 -2.30 12.96
CA ARG A 252 12.10 -2.77 14.34
C ARG A 252 10.79 -3.07 15.05
N ALA A 253 9.65 -2.61 14.54
CA ALA A 253 8.32 -2.97 15.03
C ALA A 253 7.79 -4.30 14.44
N ILE A 254 8.53 -4.95 13.51
CA ILE A 254 8.19 -6.29 13.04
C ILE A 254 8.44 -7.30 14.18
N ASP A 255 7.37 -7.70 14.88
CA ASP A 255 7.42 -8.60 16.04
C ASP A 255 6.39 -9.74 15.89
N PRO A 256 6.82 -10.98 15.63
CA PRO A 256 5.93 -12.14 15.49
C PRO A 256 5.12 -12.47 16.75
N THR A 257 5.51 -11.95 17.92
CA THR A 257 4.75 -12.12 19.17
C THR A 257 3.53 -11.19 19.23
N GLN A 258 3.42 -10.23 18.32
CA GLN A 258 2.35 -9.23 18.25
C GLN A 258 1.65 -9.27 16.88
N SER A 259 0.96 -10.37 16.58
CA SER A 259 0.46 -10.67 15.22
C SER A 259 -0.35 -9.54 14.58
N ALA A 260 -1.21 -8.85 15.35
CA ALA A 260 -2.02 -7.74 14.85
C ALA A 260 -1.19 -6.49 14.51
N MET A 261 -0.23 -6.13 15.37
CA MET A 261 0.66 -5.00 15.12
C MET A 261 1.60 -5.30 13.95
N MET A 262 2.20 -6.49 13.94
CA MET A 262 3.06 -6.93 12.85
C MET A 262 2.31 -6.91 11.52
N THR A 263 1.05 -7.35 11.48
CA THR A 263 0.20 -7.28 10.27
C THR A 263 0.11 -5.85 9.73
N ASP A 264 -0.12 -4.86 10.60
CA ASP A 264 -0.18 -3.46 10.18
C ASP A 264 1.20 -2.98 9.69
N VAL A 265 2.28 -3.28 10.42
CA VAL A 265 3.66 -2.90 10.06
C VAL A 265 4.08 -3.47 8.70
N VAL A 266 3.92 -4.77 8.49
CA VAL A 266 4.35 -5.41 7.23
C VAL A 266 3.51 -4.93 6.04
N LYS A 267 2.23 -4.57 6.25
CA LYS A 267 1.40 -3.95 5.21
C LYS A 267 1.88 -2.55 4.85
N LEU A 268 2.27 -1.74 5.83
CA LEU A 268 2.85 -0.42 5.57
C LEU A 268 4.15 -0.53 4.80
N LEU A 269 5.05 -1.42 5.21
CA LEU A 269 6.31 -1.65 4.50
C LEU A 269 6.09 -2.21 3.09
N SER A 270 5.10 -3.09 2.89
CA SER A 270 4.74 -3.58 1.56
C SER A 270 4.28 -2.43 0.66
N ALA A 271 3.39 -1.57 1.16
CA ALA A 271 2.90 -0.42 0.41
C ALA A 271 4.05 0.54 0.07
N ILE A 272 4.96 0.80 1.02
CA ILE A 272 6.16 1.61 0.79
C ILE A 272 7.05 1.01 -0.30
N CYS A 273 7.27 -0.31 -0.31
CA CYS A 273 8.10 -0.98 -1.32
C CYS A 273 7.49 -0.95 -2.73
N ILE A 274 6.15 -0.85 -2.83
CA ILE A 274 5.42 -0.85 -4.11
C ILE A 274 5.28 0.57 -4.66
N VAL A 275 4.99 1.54 -3.79
CA VAL A 275 4.64 2.91 -4.18
C VAL A 275 5.85 3.84 -4.13
N GLY A 276 6.89 3.47 -3.39
CA GLY A 276 8.10 4.25 -3.24
C GLY A 276 8.77 4.55 -4.57
N GLU A 277 9.43 5.71 -4.63
CA GLU A 277 10.28 6.11 -5.74
C GLU A 277 11.62 5.33 -5.70
N GLU A 278 12.51 5.60 -6.65
CA GLU A 278 13.83 4.97 -6.75
C GLU A 278 14.57 4.93 -5.39
N ASN A 279 15.24 3.81 -5.13
CA ASN A 279 15.98 3.51 -3.88
C ASN A 279 15.13 3.32 -2.61
N THR A 280 13.80 3.45 -2.67
CA THR A 280 12.95 3.22 -1.47
C THR A 280 13.04 1.77 -0.98
N LEU A 281 13.08 0.81 -1.91
CA LEU A 281 13.25 -0.60 -1.59
C LEU A 281 14.57 -0.87 -0.84
N GLU A 282 15.67 -0.26 -1.29
CA GLU A 282 16.98 -0.39 -0.66
C GLU A 282 16.96 0.13 0.78
N LYS A 283 16.34 1.30 1.01
CA LYS A 283 16.17 1.87 2.36
C LYS A 283 15.35 0.95 3.26
N VAL A 284 14.30 0.30 2.74
CA VAL A 284 13.52 -0.68 3.52
C VAL A 284 14.37 -1.91 3.86
N LEU A 285 15.13 -2.43 2.90
CA LEU A 285 16.02 -3.57 3.12
C LEU A 285 17.14 -3.23 4.12
N GLU A 286 17.72 -2.04 4.05
CA GLU A 286 18.70 -1.52 5.01
C GLU A 286 18.08 -1.47 6.42
N ALA A 287 16.90 -0.87 6.56
CA ALA A 287 16.19 -0.81 7.84
C ALA A 287 15.89 -2.20 8.44
N ILE A 288 15.48 -3.16 7.60
CA ILE A 288 15.26 -4.56 8.02
C ILE A 288 16.58 -5.23 8.43
N THR A 289 17.68 -4.93 7.72
CA THR A 289 19.02 -5.45 8.04
C THR A 289 19.49 -4.92 9.39
N ILE A 290 19.45 -3.60 9.61
CA ILE A 290 19.80 -2.97 10.89
C ILE A 290 18.95 -3.54 12.03
N ALA A 291 17.64 -3.76 11.82
CA ALA A 291 16.77 -4.36 12.83
C ALA A 291 17.14 -5.82 13.15
N GLY A 292 17.56 -6.60 12.14
CA GLY A 292 18.05 -7.97 12.33
C GLY A 292 19.36 -8.02 13.11
N GLU A 293 20.32 -7.19 12.72
CA GLU A 293 21.62 -7.05 13.39
C GLU A 293 21.46 -6.65 14.86
N TRP A 294 20.59 -5.68 15.15
CA TRP A 294 20.30 -5.26 16.52
C TRP A 294 19.74 -6.40 17.38
N ARG A 295 18.97 -7.32 16.79
CA ARG A 295 18.42 -8.50 17.45
C ARG A 295 19.35 -9.71 17.43
N ALA A 296 20.50 -9.62 16.74
CA ALA A 296 21.39 -10.74 16.46
C ALA A 296 20.66 -11.94 15.82
N ILE A 297 19.78 -11.67 14.85
CA ILE A 297 19.04 -12.69 14.08
C ILE A 297 19.13 -12.39 12.58
N GLU A 298 18.88 -13.40 11.76
CA GLU A 298 18.69 -13.23 10.31
C GLU A 298 17.57 -12.22 10.03
N ARG A 299 17.85 -11.24 9.16
CA ARG A 299 16.97 -10.07 8.92
C ARG A 299 15.55 -10.43 8.49
N PHE A 300 15.38 -11.54 7.77
CA PHE A 300 14.07 -12.02 7.30
C PHE A 300 13.41 -13.04 8.22
N SER A 301 14.09 -13.52 9.27
CA SER A 301 13.55 -14.51 10.20
C SER A 301 12.21 -14.10 10.82
N PRO A 302 12.01 -12.85 11.30
CA PRO A 302 10.71 -12.44 11.85
C PRO A 302 9.57 -12.53 10.84
N ILE A 303 9.82 -12.15 9.58
CA ILE A 303 8.80 -12.17 8.51
C ILE A 303 8.41 -13.62 8.19
N VAL A 304 9.40 -14.51 8.07
CA VAL A 304 9.17 -15.94 7.83
C VAL A 304 8.46 -16.60 9.03
N GLN A 305 8.78 -16.20 10.26
CA GLN A 305 8.07 -16.64 11.45
C GLN A 305 6.59 -16.21 11.44
N GLY A 306 6.28 -15.01 10.95
CA GLY A 306 4.91 -14.52 10.78
C GLY A 306 4.04 -15.39 9.88
N LEU A 307 4.63 -16.08 8.89
CA LEU A 307 3.92 -17.05 8.05
C LEU A 307 3.49 -18.32 8.81
N ARG A 308 4.13 -18.62 9.95
CA ARG A 308 3.76 -19.75 10.82
C ARG A 308 2.68 -19.39 11.84
N ASP A 309 2.25 -18.12 11.89
CA ASP A 309 1.20 -17.67 12.80
C ASP A 309 -0.17 -18.28 12.43
N ARG A 310 -1.09 -18.32 13.39
CA ARG A 310 -2.45 -18.83 13.17
C ARG A 310 -3.35 -17.84 12.43
N SER A 311 -2.99 -16.55 12.43
CA SER A 311 -3.71 -15.49 11.74
C SER A 311 -3.40 -15.54 10.25
N VAL A 312 -4.40 -15.95 9.48
CA VAL A 312 -4.35 -15.90 8.01
C VAL A 312 -4.10 -14.46 7.51
N GLN A 313 -4.59 -13.44 8.23
CA GLN A 313 -4.32 -12.04 7.88
C GLN A 313 -2.84 -11.69 7.98
N LEU A 314 -2.12 -12.19 9.00
CA LEU A 314 -0.68 -12.01 9.12
C LEU A 314 0.06 -12.80 8.04
N GLN A 315 -0.37 -14.03 7.75
CA GLN A 315 0.24 -14.87 6.71
C GLN A 315 0.16 -14.18 5.34
N VAL A 316 -1.02 -13.69 4.97
CA VAL A 316 -1.23 -12.92 3.72
C VAL A 316 -0.33 -11.68 3.71
N ALA A 317 -0.26 -10.94 4.81
CA ALA A 317 0.53 -9.71 4.89
C ALA A 317 2.05 -9.96 4.82
N CYS A 318 2.54 -11.03 5.44
CA CYS A 318 3.95 -11.43 5.35
C CYS A 318 4.30 -11.89 3.93
N MET A 319 3.42 -12.68 3.30
CA MET A 319 3.63 -13.11 1.91
C MET A 319 3.60 -11.93 0.94
N GLN A 320 2.71 -10.95 1.18
CA GLN A 320 2.66 -9.70 0.42
C GLN A 320 3.96 -8.89 0.55
N LEU A 321 4.55 -8.79 1.75
CA LEU A 321 5.83 -8.12 1.94
C LEU A 321 6.96 -8.87 1.23
N ILE A 322 6.98 -10.21 1.31
CA ILE A 322 7.97 -11.03 0.60
C ILE A 322 7.87 -10.76 -0.90
N ASN A 323 6.66 -10.80 -1.47
CA ASN A 323 6.44 -10.48 -2.88
C ASN A 323 6.95 -9.08 -3.21
N ALA A 324 6.56 -8.06 -2.46
CA ALA A 324 7.04 -6.70 -2.68
C ALA A 324 8.58 -6.58 -2.65
N LEU A 325 9.27 -7.35 -1.80
CA LEU A 325 10.73 -7.31 -1.73
C LEU A 325 11.43 -8.08 -2.86
N VAL A 326 10.83 -9.17 -3.36
CA VAL A 326 11.45 -10.03 -4.38
C VAL A 326 11.04 -9.69 -5.81
N THR A 327 9.91 -9.01 -6.02
CA THR A 327 9.41 -8.68 -7.36
C THR A 327 9.68 -7.23 -7.75
N SER A 328 9.86 -6.32 -6.80
CA SER A 328 10.13 -4.90 -7.09
C SER A 328 11.51 -4.61 -7.71
N PRO A 329 12.62 -5.33 -7.41
CA PRO A 329 13.90 -5.05 -8.05
C PRO A 329 13.92 -5.37 -9.54
N ASP A 330 14.47 -4.47 -10.36
CA ASP A 330 14.65 -4.68 -11.80
C ASP A 330 15.78 -5.68 -12.13
N GLU A 331 16.81 -5.72 -11.29
CA GLU A 331 17.96 -6.60 -11.50
C GLU A 331 17.67 -8.05 -11.08
N LEU A 332 17.79 -8.98 -12.03
CA LEU A 332 17.59 -10.42 -11.78
C LEU A 332 18.47 -10.94 -10.64
N ASP A 333 19.75 -10.56 -10.61
CA ASP A 333 20.69 -11.05 -9.60
C ASP A 333 20.26 -10.64 -8.19
N PHE A 334 19.72 -9.44 -8.04
CA PHE A 334 19.17 -8.96 -6.77
C PHE A 334 17.87 -9.69 -6.40
N ARG A 335 16.94 -9.90 -7.35
CA ARG A 335 15.72 -10.70 -7.10
C ARG A 335 16.06 -12.13 -6.65
N LEU A 336 16.99 -12.78 -7.34
CA LEU A 336 17.48 -14.12 -6.99
C LEU A 336 18.16 -14.14 -5.62
N HIS A 337 18.98 -13.14 -5.31
CA HIS A 337 19.66 -13.02 -4.02
C HIS A 337 18.67 -12.97 -2.85
N ILE A 338 17.72 -12.03 -2.88
CA ILE A 338 16.72 -11.86 -1.82
C ILE A 338 15.81 -13.09 -1.72
N ARG A 339 15.34 -13.62 -2.85
CA ARG A 339 14.49 -14.84 -2.85
C ARG A 339 15.22 -16.03 -2.24
N ASN A 340 16.47 -16.26 -2.62
CA ASN A 340 17.27 -17.36 -2.09
C ASN A 340 17.52 -17.20 -0.59
N GLU A 341 17.67 -15.97 -0.09
CA GLU A 341 17.79 -15.68 1.33
C GLU A 341 16.51 -16.04 2.10
N PHE A 342 15.33 -15.63 1.62
CA PHE A 342 14.05 -16.06 2.21
C PHE A 342 13.91 -17.58 2.24
N MET A 343 14.30 -18.26 1.15
CA MET A 343 14.29 -19.72 1.09
C MET A 343 15.20 -20.35 2.15
N ARG A 344 16.40 -19.80 2.38
CA ARG A 344 17.32 -20.23 3.45
C ARG A 344 16.81 -19.91 4.86
N CYS A 345 16.05 -18.83 5.02
CA CYS A 345 15.43 -18.43 6.29
C CYS A 345 14.26 -19.33 6.72
N GLY A 346 13.92 -20.36 5.93
CA GLY A 346 12.90 -21.35 6.27
C GLY A 346 11.58 -21.20 5.49
N LEU A 347 11.53 -20.37 4.45
CA LEU A 347 10.34 -20.22 3.61
C LEU A 347 10.02 -21.51 2.86
N LYS A 348 11.05 -22.26 2.42
CA LYS A 348 10.90 -23.50 1.64
C LYS A 348 10.03 -24.53 2.34
N GLU A 349 10.21 -24.69 3.65
CA GLU A 349 9.50 -25.67 4.48
C GLU A 349 8.05 -25.23 4.78
N ILE A 350 7.79 -23.93 4.73
CA ILE A 350 6.49 -23.34 5.08
C ILE A 350 5.56 -23.30 3.87
N LEU A 351 6.07 -23.07 2.65
CA LEU A 351 5.26 -22.95 1.43
C LEU A 351 4.23 -24.10 1.26
N PRO A 352 4.57 -25.39 1.43
CA PRO A 352 3.58 -26.48 1.30
C PRO A 352 2.45 -26.39 2.33
N GLN A 353 2.75 -25.89 3.54
CA GLN A 353 1.77 -25.70 4.60
C GLN A 353 0.81 -24.56 4.24
N LEU A 354 1.32 -23.46 3.68
CA LEU A 354 0.51 -22.32 3.27
C LEU A 354 -0.46 -22.68 2.15
N THR A 355 -0.05 -23.50 1.18
CA THR A 355 -0.92 -23.98 0.08
C THR A 355 -2.10 -24.84 0.57
N SER A 356 -2.00 -25.42 1.78
CA SER A 356 -3.10 -26.19 2.37
C SER A 356 -4.19 -25.32 3.01
N ILE A 357 -3.91 -24.03 3.23
CA ILE A 357 -4.81 -23.08 3.87
C ILE A 357 -5.79 -22.56 2.83
N ARG A 358 -7.10 -22.73 3.06
CA ARG A 358 -8.14 -22.21 2.15
C ARG A 358 -8.33 -20.72 2.37
N ASN A 359 -7.64 -19.90 1.57
CA ASN A 359 -7.82 -18.45 1.59
C ASN A 359 -7.43 -17.82 0.24
N ASP A 360 -8.42 -17.28 -0.47
CA ASP A 360 -8.22 -16.69 -1.80
C ASP A 360 -7.13 -15.61 -1.84
N ALA A 361 -7.04 -14.77 -0.80
CA ALA A 361 -6.03 -13.72 -0.75
C ALA A 361 -4.61 -14.28 -0.59
N LEU A 362 -4.45 -15.34 0.22
CA LEU A 362 -3.17 -16.05 0.36
C LEU A 362 -2.82 -16.79 -0.92
N ASP A 363 -3.78 -17.47 -1.53
CA ASP A 363 -3.60 -18.21 -2.78
C ASP A 363 -3.11 -17.30 -3.90
N ILE A 364 -3.67 -16.09 -4.00
CA ILE A 364 -3.17 -15.06 -4.92
C ILE A 364 -1.70 -14.72 -4.64
N GLN A 365 -1.33 -14.46 -3.38
CA GLN A 365 0.06 -14.12 -3.04
C GLN A 365 1.04 -15.26 -3.30
N LEU A 366 0.65 -16.51 -3.04
CA LEU A 366 1.46 -17.69 -3.34
C LEU A 366 1.63 -17.88 -4.85
N LYS A 367 0.55 -17.66 -5.62
CA LYS A 367 0.59 -17.75 -7.08
C LYS A 367 1.56 -16.71 -7.65
N VAL A 368 1.46 -15.45 -7.23
CA VAL A 368 2.38 -14.37 -7.64
C VAL A 368 3.83 -14.75 -7.37
N PHE A 369 4.13 -15.30 -6.19
CA PHE A 369 5.49 -15.72 -5.85
C PHE A 369 6.02 -16.83 -6.77
N VAL A 370 5.18 -17.83 -7.08
CA VAL A 370 5.55 -18.96 -7.94
C VAL A 370 5.74 -18.52 -9.38
N GLU A 371 4.83 -17.70 -9.92
CA GLU A 371 4.93 -17.19 -11.29
C GLU A 371 6.20 -16.36 -11.49
N HIS A 372 6.49 -15.39 -10.62
CA HIS A 372 7.73 -14.62 -10.71
C HIS A 372 8.99 -15.44 -10.48
N LYS A 373 8.93 -16.49 -9.64
CA LYS A 373 10.07 -17.40 -9.48
C LYS A 373 10.36 -18.16 -10.78
N GLU A 374 9.32 -18.58 -11.50
CA GLU A 374 9.48 -19.29 -12.78
C GLU A 374 9.99 -18.34 -13.87
N GLU A 375 9.47 -17.11 -13.93
CA GLU A 375 9.96 -16.06 -14.82
C GLU A 375 11.47 -15.79 -14.59
N ASP A 376 11.88 -15.62 -13.33
CA ASP A 376 13.28 -15.42 -12.98
C ASP A 376 14.15 -16.64 -13.33
N MET A 377 13.62 -17.86 -13.23
CA MET A 377 14.33 -19.08 -13.63
C MET A 377 14.55 -19.14 -15.14
N ILE A 378 13.54 -18.74 -15.93
CA ILE A 378 13.62 -18.67 -17.39
C ILE A 378 14.66 -17.62 -17.80
N GLU A 379 14.60 -16.42 -17.21
CA GLU A 379 15.58 -15.35 -17.47
C GLU A 379 17.00 -15.80 -17.12
N PHE A 380 17.17 -16.47 -15.97
CA PHE A 380 18.45 -17.02 -15.54
C PHE A 380 18.97 -18.11 -16.48
N SER A 381 18.09 -19.00 -16.96
CA SER A 381 18.44 -20.04 -17.92
C SER A 381 18.96 -19.45 -19.22
N HIS A 382 18.29 -18.41 -19.75
CA HIS A 382 18.75 -17.72 -20.96
C HIS A 382 20.12 -17.08 -20.76
N ARG A 383 20.34 -16.37 -19.64
CA ARG A 383 21.67 -15.82 -19.30
C ARG A 383 22.76 -16.90 -19.23
N LEU A 384 22.46 -18.07 -18.67
CA LEU A 384 23.40 -19.19 -18.62
C LEU A 384 23.70 -19.77 -20.01
N GLU A 385 22.71 -19.85 -20.90
CA GLU A 385 22.90 -20.30 -22.28
C GLU A 385 23.77 -19.33 -23.08
N ASP A 386 23.57 -18.02 -22.91
CA ASP A 386 24.39 -16.98 -23.51
C ASP A 386 25.85 -17.11 -23.04
N ILE A 387 26.09 -17.21 -21.73
CA ILE A 387 27.43 -17.39 -21.15
C ILE A 387 28.09 -18.68 -21.67
N ARG A 388 27.34 -19.80 -21.72
CA ARG A 388 27.87 -21.07 -22.24
C ARG A 388 28.31 -20.92 -23.69
N SER A 389 27.52 -20.22 -24.50
CA SER A 389 27.82 -19.99 -25.92
C SER A 389 29.07 -19.13 -26.09
N GLU A 390 29.24 -18.09 -25.27
CA GLU A 390 30.46 -17.27 -25.26
C GLU A 390 31.71 -18.05 -24.83
N LEU A 391 31.58 -18.95 -23.85
CA LEU A 391 32.66 -19.80 -23.35
C LEU A 391 32.99 -21.00 -24.23
N GLU A 392 32.10 -21.41 -25.13
CA GLU A 392 32.35 -22.46 -26.13
C GLU A 392 33.17 -21.93 -27.33
N TYR A 393 33.17 -20.60 -27.53
CA TYR A 393 33.88 -19.91 -28.62
C TYR A 393 35.38 -19.53 -28.44
N PRO A 394 36.10 -19.75 -27.31
CA PRO A 394 37.54 -19.46 -27.25
C PRO A 394 38.46 -20.63 -27.64
N CYS A 395 37.95 -21.85 -27.84
CA CYS A 395 38.81 -23.04 -27.92
C CYS A 395 39.01 -23.60 -29.34
N SER A 396 38.30 -23.10 -30.35
CA SER A 396 38.43 -23.58 -31.74
C SER A 396 39.42 -22.76 -32.58
N GLU A 397 39.60 -21.47 -32.30
CA GLU A 397 40.52 -20.61 -33.09
C GLU A 397 42.01 -20.77 -32.70
N ALA A 398 42.30 -21.38 -31.55
CA ALA A 398 43.69 -21.63 -31.14
C ALA A 398 44.30 -22.91 -31.76
N ALA A 399 43.48 -23.79 -32.36
CA ALA A 399 43.95 -25.05 -32.93
C ALA A 399 44.45 -24.91 -34.39
N ASP A 400 43.92 -23.95 -35.16
CA ASP A 400 44.26 -23.79 -36.58
C ASP A 400 45.45 -22.85 -36.83
N ALA A 401 45.98 -22.17 -35.80
CA ALA A 401 47.21 -21.38 -35.92
C ALA A 401 48.51 -22.20 -35.80
N SER A 402 48.42 -23.53 -35.63
CA SER A 402 49.59 -24.42 -35.47
C SER A 402 49.90 -25.29 -36.69
N SER A 403 49.14 -25.20 -37.79
CA SER A 403 49.47 -25.86 -39.05
C SER A 403 50.06 -24.86 -40.05
N VAL A 404 51.38 -24.65 -39.89
CA VAL A 404 52.31 -24.19 -40.94
C VAL A 404 52.31 -25.17 -42.10
#